data_AF-A0A0T5VJE2-F1
#
_entry.id   AF-A0A0T5VJE2-F1
#
_cell.length_a   1.000
_cell.length_b   1.000
_cell.length_c   1.000
_cell.angle_alpha   90.00
_cell.angle_beta   90.00
_cell.angle_gamma   90.00
#
_symmetry.space_group_name_H-M   'P 1'
#
loop_
_entity.id
_entity.type
_entity.pdbx_description
1 polymer ?
#
loop_
_entity_poly.entity_id
_entity_poly.type
_entity_poly.pdbx_seq_one_letter_code
_entity_poly.pdbx_strand_id
1 'polypeptide(L)'
;MTVTVLAILETDFKPEKALAKVMNDRLVRTAKELQEAHFKPLSGRGFSDDDLVVYISYNPKYKIRYRIVNDVPADIEYFVAECCGRLGFILWRANAIGVSSEAGHLGFQ
;
A
#
# COMPACT_ATOMS: atom_id res chain seq x y z
N MET A 1 -7.66 11.29 12.79
CA MET A 1 -7.07 10.62 11.62
C MET A 1 -7.99 10.66 10.41
N THR A 2 -7.53 11.29 9.33
CA THR A 2 -8.16 11.18 8.01
C THR A 2 -7.59 9.96 7.30
N VAL A 3 -8.45 9.07 6.81
CA VAL A 3 -8.01 7.91 6.03
C VAL A 3 -8.22 8.18 4.54
N THR A 4 -7.16 8.06 3.76
CA THR A 4 -7.17 8.18 2.30
C THR A 4 -6.59 6.94 1.66
N VAL A 5 -7.33 6.33 0.72
CA VAL A 5 -6.83 5.18 -0.05
C VAL A 5 -6.83 5.53 -1.54
N LEU A 6 -5.66 5.52 -2.17
CA LEU A 6 -5.50 5.85 -3.60
C LEU A 6 -5.22 4.60 -4.43
N ALA A 7 -6.01 4.44 -5.50
CA ALA A 7 -5.77 3.44 -6.54
C ALA A 7 -4.78 3.99 -7.57
N ILE A 8 -3.56 3.43 -7.61
CA ILE A 8 -2.54 3.75 -8.60
C ILE A 8 -2.77 2.86 -9.82
N LEU A 9 -3.29 3.47 -10.89
CA LEU A 9 -3.72 2.78 -12.12
C LEU A 9 -2.55 2.54 -13.08
N GLU A 10 -1.47 3.31 -12.92
CA GLU A 10 -0.22 3.12 -13.65
C GLU A 10 0.47 1.84 -13.18
N THR A 11 0.62 0.90 -14.10
CA THR A 11 1.30 -0.38 -13.88
C THR A 11 2.59 -0.47 -14.69
N ASP A 12 3.55 -1.25 -14.19
CA ASP A 12 4.81 -1.59 -14.87
C ASP A 12 4.63 -2.63 -15.99
N PHE A 13 3.44 -3.21 -16.10
CA PHE A 13 3.01 -4.09 -17.19
C PHE A 13 1.87 -3.45 -17.98
N LYS A 14 1.65 -3.93 -19.22
CA LYS A 14 0.57 -3.45 -20.10
C LYS A 14 -0.49 -4.55 -20.29
N PRO A 15 -1.61 -4.51 -19.56
CA PRO A 15 -2.74 -5.40 -19.83
C PRO A 15 -3.43 -5.02 -21.15
N GLU A 16 -4.14 -5.97 -21.76
CA GLU A 16 -5.02 -5.67 -22.88
C GLU A 16 -6.09 -4.63 -22.50
N LYS A 17 -6.51 -3.80 -23.45
CA LYS A 17 -7.34 -2.61 -23.18
C LYS A 17 -8.64 -2.92 -22.41
N ALA A 18 -9.33 -4.00 -22.76
CA ALA A 18 -10.57 -4.41 -22.09
C ALA A 18 -10.31 -4.87 -20.65
N LEU A 19 -9.25 -5.66 -20.45
CA LEU A 19 -8.82 -6.13 -19.14
C LEU A 19 -8.37 -4.95 -18.25
N ALA A 20 -7.63 -4.00 -18.81
CA ALA A 20 -7.17 -2.79 -18.12
C ALA A 20 -8.35 -2.02 -17.51
N LYS A 21 -9.43 -1.83 -18.28
CA LYS A 21 -10.63 -1.14 -17.80
C LYS A 21 -11.26 -1.87 -16.61
N VAL A 22 -11.48 -3.18 -16.74
CA VAL A 22 -12.10 -3.98 -15.68
C VAL A 22 -11.24 -3.98 -14.41
N MET A 23 -9.92 -4.10 -14.57
CA MET A 23 -8.96 -4.04 -13.47
C MET A 23 -9.00 -2.70 -12.75
N ASN A 24 -8.97 -1.58 -13.48
CA ASN A 24 -9.01 -0.24 -12.93
C ASN A 24 -10.32 0.03 -12.18
N ASP A 25 -11.46 -0.30 -12.80
CA ASP A 25 -12.77 -0.13 -12.19
C ASP A 25 -12.89 -0.96 -10.88
N ARG A 26 -12.29 -2.16 -10.85
CA ARG A 26 -12.21 -2.98 -9.63
C ARG A 26 -11.30 -2.34 -8.58
N LEU A 27 -10.13 -1.84 -8.96
CA LEU A 27 -9.17 -1.26 -8.01
C LEU A 27 -9.71 0.01 -7.34
N VAL A 28 -10.40 0.87 -8.11
CA VAL A 28 -11.06 2.06 -7.57
C VAL A 28 -12.15 1.68 -6.57
N ARG A 29 -12.97 0.65 -6.86
CA ARG A 29 -13.96 0.14 -5.90
C ARG A 29 -13.29 -0.40 -4.64
N THR A 30 -12.23 -1.17 -4.79
CA THR A 30 -11.47 -1.71 -3.65
C THR A 30 -10.86 -0.60 -2.80
N ALA A 31 -10.31 0.47 -3.38
CA ALA A 31 -9.79 1.61 -2.63
C ALA A 31 -10.90 2.26 -1.78
N LYS A 32 -12.08 2.46 -2.38
CA LYS A 32 -13.24 3.01 -1.69
C LYS A 32 -13.70 2.10 -0.54
N GLU A 33 -13.80 0.80 -0.78
CA GLU A 33 -14.20 -0.19 0.24
C GLU A 33 -13.19 -0.27 1.39
N LEU A 34 -11.88 -0.21 1.09
CA LEU A 34 -10.85 -0.12 2.12
C LEU A 34 -11.06 1.12 3.00
N GLN A 35 -11.27 2.28 2.40
CA GLN A 35 -11.45 3.53 3.14
C GLN A 35 -12.74 3.54 3.98
N GLU A 36 -13.87 3.13 3.39
CA GLU A 36 -15.19 3.31 3.98
C GLU A 36 -15.62 2.17 4.93
N ALA A 37 -15.06 0.96 4.75
CA ALA A 37 -15.44 -0.21 5.53
C ALA A 37 -14.26 -0.76 6.35
N HIS A 38 -13.15 -1.12 5.70
CA HIS A 38 -12.06 -1.83 6.38
C HIS A 38 -11.26 -0.94 7.33
N PHE A 39 -10.96 0.30 6.93
CA PHE A 39 -10.19 1.27 7.71
C PHE A 39 -11.06 2.27 8.47
N LYS A 40 -12.39 2.10 8.41
CA LYS A 40 -13.34 2.89 9.19
C LYS A 40 -13.03 2.91 10.69
N PRO A 41 -12.55 1.83 11.34
CA PRO A 41 -12.18 1.87 12.76
C PRO A 41 -11.06 2.86 13.09
N LEU A 42 -10.22 3.23 12.11
CA LEU A 42 -9.16 4.23 12.27
C LEU A 42 -9.67 5.67 12.06
N SER A 43 -10.91 5.83 11.61
CA SER A 43 -11.55 7.12 11.37
C SER A 43 -12.45 7.51 12.54
N GLY A 44 -12.42 8.77 12.96
CA GLY A 44 -13.35 9.30 13.96
C GLY A 44 -12.70 10.09 15.09
N ARG A 45 -13.53 10.53 16.05
CA ARG A 45 -13.09 11.29 17.23
C ARG A 45 -12.33 10.36 18.18
N GLY A 46 -11.08 10.70 18.50
CA GLY A 46 -10.25 9.97 19.48
C GLY A 46 -8.89 9.51 18.95
N PHE A 47 -8.66 9.56 17.64
CA PHE A 47 -7.34 9.37 17.04
C PHE A 47 -6.60 10.70 16.93
N SER A 48 -5.25 10.66 16.91
CA SER A 48 -4.42 11.83 16.63
C SER A 48 -4.83 12.51 15.32
N ASP A 49 -4.44 13.77 15.15
CA ASP A 49 -4.62 14.51 13.88
C ASP A 49 -3.81 13.93 12.72
N ASP A 50 -3.03 12.87 12.95
CA ASP A 50 -2.22 12.24 11.92
C ASP A 50 -3.10 11.58 10.86
N ASP A 51 -2.74 11.75 9.59
CA ASP A 51 -3.43 11.15 8.47
C ASP A 51 -2.89 9.74 8.18
N LEU A 52 -3.73 8.87 7.60
CA LEU A 52 -3.31 7.60 7.03
C LEU A 52 -3.53 7.64 5.52
N VAL A 53 -2.44 7.52 4.76
CA VAL A 53 -2.49 7.46 3.29
C VAL A 53 -1.97 6.10 2.83
N VAL A 54 -2.82 5.34 2.16
CA VAL A 54 -2.51 4.01 1.63
C VAL A 54 -2.63 4.02 0.11
N TYR A 55 -1.58 3.57 -0.59
CA TYR A 55 -1.63 3.34 -2.03
C TYR A 55 -1.89 1.87 -2.30
N ILE A 56 -2.77 1.58 -3.25
CA ILE A 56 -2.96 0.24 -3.80
C ILE A 56 -2.73 0.23 -5.31
N SER A 57 -2.18 -0.86 -5.83
CA SER A 57 -1.94 -1.05 -7.26
C SER A 57 -1.92 -2.54 -7.60
N TYR A 58 -1.91 -2.89 -8.88
CA TYR A 58 -1.64 -4.27 -9.30
C TYR A 58 -0.14 -4.51 -9.47
N ASN A 59 0.28 -5.74 -9.21
CA ASN A 59 1.56 -6.26 -9.69
C ASN A 59 1.39 -7.02 -11.02
N PRO A 60 2.49 -7.44 -11.69
CA PRO A 60 2.42 -8.20 -12.94
C PRO A 60 1.68 -9.55 -12.86
N LYS A 61 1.41 -10.07 -11.66
CA LYS A 61 0.60 -11.29 -11.43
C LYS A 61 -0.88 -10.96 -11.17
N TYR A 62 -1.30 -9.72 -11.45
CA TYR A 62 -2.65 -9.21 -11.21
C TYR A 62 -3.12 -9.31 -9.75
N LYS A 63 -2.19 -9.37 -8.80
CA LYS A 63 -2.49 -9.28 -7.36
C LYS A 63 -2.42 -7.83 -6.92
N ILE A 64 -3.35 -7.44 -6.06
CA ILE A 64 -3.34 -6.12 -5.44
C ILE A 64 -2.18 -6.08 -4.43
N ARG A 65 -1.39 -5.02 -4.49
CA ARG A 65 -0.34 -4.68 -3.54
C ARG A 65 -0.69 -3.37 -2.85
N TYR A 66 -0.26 -3.19 -1.60
CA TYR A 66 -0.55 -1.99 -0.81
C TYR A 66 0.72 -1.43 -0.15
N ARG A 67 0.78 -0.12 0.08
CA ARG A 67 1.80 0.53 0.93
C ARG A 67 1.19 1.71 1.68
N ILE A 68 1.62 1.90 2.92
CA ILE A 68 1.45 3.17 3.61
C ILE A 68 2.51 4.13 3.06
N VAL A 69 2.15 5.40 2.81
CA VAL A 69 3.06 6.36 2.16
C VAL A 69 3.49 7.54 3.02
N ASN A 70 3.00 7.58 4.25
CA ASN A 70 3.38 8.53 5.29
C ASN A 70 3.75 7.76 6.57
N ASP A 71 4.45 8.43 7.47
CA ASP A 71 4.77 7.84 8.77
C ASP A 71 3.48 7.71 9.60
N VAL A 72 3.30 6.56 10.24
CA VAL A 72 2.20 6.28 11.16
C VAL A 72 2.71 5.44 12.35
N PRO A 73 2.03 5.47 13.49
CA PRO A 73 2.34 4.58 14.61
C PRO A 73 2.30 3.08 14.23
N ALA A 74 3.10 2.26 14.92
CA ALA A 74 3.27 0.84 14.60
C ALA A 74 1.99 -0.01 14.74
N ASP A 75 1.07 0.37 15.62
CA ASP A 75 -0.24 -0.25 15.75
C ASP A 75 -1.12 -0.01 14.51
N ILE A 76 -1.02 1.17 13.90
CA ILE A 76 -1.69 1.48 12.62
C ILE A 76 -1.07 0.65 11.49
N GLU A 77 0.25 0.53 11.43
CA GLU A 77 0.92 -0.34 10.46
C GLU A 77 0.45 -1.79 10.58
N TYR A 78 0.38 -2.30 11.81
CA TYR A 78 -0.08 -3.65 12.11
C TYR A 78 -1.53 -3.86 11.67
N PHE A 79 -2.43 -2.93 12.01
CA PHE A 79 -3.84 -3.00 11.63
C PHE A 79 -4.02 -3.03 10.11
N VAL A 80 -3.33 -2.15 9.38
CA VAL A 80 -3.38 -2.11 7.92
C VAL A 80 -2.84 -3.42 7.33
N ALA A 81 -1.73 -3.95 7.86
CA ALA A 81 -1.14 -5.19 7.41
C ALA A 81 -2.06 -6.40 7.63
N GLU A 82 -2.71 -6.48 8.79
CA GLU A 82 -3.67 -7.54 9.10
C GLU A 82 -4.88 -7.49 8.16
N CYS A 83 -5.49 -6.31 7.99
CA CYS A 83 -6.64 -6.11 7.10
C CYS A 83 -6.30 -6.49 5.65
N CYS A 84 -5.21 -5.94 5.11
CA CYS A 84 -4.77 -6.21 3.75
C CYS A 84 -4.36 -7.68 3.55
N GLY A 85 -3.74 -8.31 4.55
CA GLY A 85 -3.37 -9.72 4.53
C GLY A 85 -4.60 -10.64 4.42
N ARG A 86 -5.66 -10.35 5.18
CA ARG A 86 -6.94 -11.10 5.12
C ARG A 86 -7.62 -10.99 3.74
N LEU A 87 -7.43 -9.88 3.04
CA LEU A 87 -7.92 -9.65 1.67
C LEU A 87 -7.01 -10.26 0.59
N GLY A 88 -5.88 -10.87 0.97
CA GLY A 88 -4.92 -11.46 0.06
C GLY A 88 -4.05 -10.44 -0.69
N PHE A 89 -3.93 -9.21 -0.16
CA PHE A 89 -3.08 -8.18 -0.73
C PHE A 89 -1.63 -8.40 -0.31
N ILE A 90 -0.71 -7.89 -1.13
CA ILE A 90 0.73 -8.07 -0.93
C ILE A 90 1.34 -6.75 -0.47
N LEU A 91 2.22 -6.78 0.53
CA LEU A 91 2.96 -5.58 0.92
C LEU A 91 3.83 -5.09 -0.24
N TRP A 92 3.59 -3.86 -0.68
CA TRP A 92 4.36 -3.17 -1.70
C TRP A 92 5.56 -2.49 -1.05
N ARG A 93 6.64 -3.27 -0.87
CA ARG A 93 7.92 -2.70 -0.47
C ARG A 93 8.41 -1.77 -1.59
N ALA A 94 8.78 -0.53 -1.25
CA ALA A 94 9.54 0.27 -2.18
C ALA A 94 10.81 -0.51 -2.52
N ASN A 95 11.14 -0.64 -3.82
CA ASN A 95 12.50 -1.03 -4.17
C ASN A 95 13.38 0.08 -3.59
N ALA A 96 14.22 -0.24 -2.61
CA ALA A 96 15.22 0.69 -2.11
C ALA A 96 16.15 1.01 -3.28
N ILE A 97 15.88 2.12 -3.99
CA ILE A 97 16.87 2.71 -4.87
C ILE A 97 17.85 3.41 -3.92
N GLY A 98 18.97 2.75 -3.64
CA GLY A 98 20.17 3.35 -3.05
C GLY A 98 20.29 3.31 -1.53
N VAL A 99 20.73 2.17 -0.98
CA VAL A 99 21.88 2.14 -0.05
C VAL A 99 22.70 0.92 -0.41
N SER A 100 23.65 1.08 -1.32
CA SER A 100 24.80 0.19 -1.35
C SER A 100 25.57 0.49 -0.08
N SER A 101 25.44 -0.34 0.94
CA SER A 101 26.41 -0.34 2.03
C SER A 101 27.70 -0.87 1.43
N GLU A 102 28.59 0.04 1.04
CA GLU A 102 30.01 -0.28 0.94
C GLU A 102 30.48 -0.61 2.36
N ALA A 103 30.27 -1.85 2.79
CA ALA A 103 31.04 -2.44 3.87
C ALA A 103 32.43 -2.76 3.31
N GLY A 104 33.24 -1.70 3.21
CA GLY A 104 34.68 -1.84 3.02
C GLY A 104 35.23 -2.76 4.10
N HIS A 105 35.80 -3.86 3.65
CA HIS A 105 36.60 -4.79 4.44
C HIS A 105 37.73 -4.00 5.14
N LEU A 106 37.55 -3.67 6.41
CA LEU A 106 38.70 -3.38 7.28
C LEU A 106 39.29 -4.73 7.70
N GLY A 107 40.18 -5.24 6.84
CA GLY A 107 41.13 -6.27 7.23
C GLY A 107 42.12 -5.66 8.22
N PHE A 108 42.06 -6.13 9.47
CA PHE A 108 43.18 -5.98 10.39
C PHE A 108 44.25 -6.99 9.98
N GLN A 109 45.44 -6.49 9.68
CA GLN A 109 46.68 -7.24 9.70
C GLN A 109 47.58 -6.63 10.78
#